data_AF-A0A1L7LLM4-F1
#
_entry.id   AF-A0A1L7LLM4-F1
#
_cell.length_a   1.000
_cell.length_b   1.000
_cell.length_c   1.000
_cell.angle_alpha   90.00
_cell.angle_beta   90.00
_cell.angle_gamma   90.00
#
_symmetry.space_group_name_H-M   'P 1'
#
loop_
_entity.id
_entity.type
_entity.pdbx_description
1 polymer ?
#
loop_
_entity_poly.entity_id
_entity_poly.type
_entity_poly.pdbx_seq_one_letter_code
_entity_poly.pdbx_strand_id
1 'polypeptide(L)'
;MLTEICERYQAIYQQTDVVSQKMIRTFGFPAISADEIGFLTLYFVRFKELNQTPIKAIIMCSSGIGISELLKLKIEAEFRNLDIIEVVSSHNADTVLANHPDVKLLITSVKLSSSVAIKTVLVSALMTSEDKKNIETAIGELVYGN
;
A
#
# COMPACT_ATOMS: atom_id res chain seq x y z
N MET A 1 6.51 18.37 19.56
CA MET A 1 6.86 18.23 18.13
C MET A 1 8.00 17.26 17.86
N LEU A 2 9.27 17.53 18.20
CA LEU A 2 10.37 16.55 17.94
C LEU A 2 10.11 15.18 18.58
N THR A 3 9.66 15.16 19.84
CA THR A 3 9.28 13.92 20.55
C THR A 3 8.24 13.09 19.79
N GLU A 4 7.20 13.73 19.26
CA GLU A 4 6.15 13.05 18.48
C GLU A 4 6.69 12.47 17.16
N ILE A 5 7.64 13.16 16.52
CA ILE A 5 8.31 12.66 15.30
C ILE A 5 9.12 11.42 15.64
N CYS A 6 9.89 11.45 16.73
CA CYS A 6 10.69 10.32 17.19
C CYS A 6 9.81 9.12 17.57
N GLU A 7 8.66 9.34 18.21
CA GLU A 7 7.71 8.28 18.58
C GLU A 7 7.03 7.64 17.36
N ARG A 8 6.57 8.44 16.40
CA ARG A 8 5.83 7.94 15.23
C ARG A 8 6.72 7.43 14.09
N TYR A 9 7.87 8.05 13.87
CA TYR A 9 8.72 7.83 12.70
C TYR A 9 10.16 7.46 13.09
N GLN A 10 10.33 6.76 14.21
CA GLN A 10 11.62 6.42 14.81
C GLN A 10 12.64 5.88 13.80
N ALA A 11 12.22 4.91 12.97
CA ALA A 11 13.11 4.28 11.99
C ALA A 11 13.65 5.27 10.95
N ILE A 12 12.80 6.17 10.45
CA ILE A 12 13.18 7.17 9.45
C ILE A 12 14.05 8.25 10.11
N TYR A 13 13.72 8.66 11.34
CA TYR A 13 14.53 9.61 12.11
C TYR A 13 15.95 9.08 12.33
N GLN A 14 16.10 7.84 12.81
CA GLN A 14 17.40 7.22 13.06
C GLN A 14 18.24 7.12 11.77
N GLN A 15 17.63 6.74 10.66
CA GLN A 15 18.33 6.71 9.37
C GLN A 15 18.76 8.11 8.92
N THR A 16 17.89 9.10 9.10
CA THR A 16 18.17 10.51 8.76
C THR A 16 19.32 11.05 9.60
N ASP A 17 19.37 10.74 10.89
CA ASP A 17 20.49 11.10 11.78
C ASP A 17 21.79 10.45 11.32
N VAL A 18 21.81 9.13 11.14
CA VAL A 18 23.01 8.39 10.69
C VAL A 18 23.56 8.95 9.38
N VAL A 19 22.70 9.21 8.40
CA VAL A 19 23.11 9.80 7.12
C VAL A 19 23.64 11.22 7.32
N SER A 20 22.95 12.05 8.11
CA SER A 20 23.37 13.42 8.40
C SER A 20 24.75 13.47 9.06
N GLN A 21 25.01 12.60 10.04
CA GLN A 21 26.33 12.48 10.67
C GLN A 21 27.42 12.06 9.67
N LYS A 22 27.10 11.15 8.75
CA LYS A 22 28.03 10.75 7.68
C LYS A 22 28.31 11.91 6.73
N MET A 23 27.30 12.71 6.39
CA MET A 23 27.46 13.90 5.54
C MET A 23 28.34 14.96 6.20
N ILE A 24 28.13 15.23 7.50
CA ILE A 24 28.97 16.15 8.28
C ILE A 24 30.44 15.72 8.23
N ARG A 25 30.73 14.44 8.48
CA ARG A 25 32.11 13.91 8.46
C ARG A 25 32.75 13.93 7.08
N THR A 26 31.96 13.67 6.03
CA THR A 26 32.46 13.52 4.65
C THR A 26 32.70 14.88 4.00
N PHE A 27 31.83 15.86 4.26
CA PHE A 27 31.80 17.15 3.55
C PHE A 27 32.14 18.35 4.44
N GLY A 28 32.34 18.15 5.74
CA GLY A 28 32.70 19.22 6.68
C GLY A 28 31.56 20.19 6.98
N PHE A 29 30.30 19.74 6.89
CA PHE A 29 29.16 20.59 7.23
C PHE A 29 29.09 20.89 8.73
N PRO A 30 28.45 22.00 9.13
CA PRO A 30 28.14 22.27 10.53
C PRO A 30 27.31 21.15 11.16
N ALA A 31 27.38 21.03 12.49
CA ALA A 31 26.52 20.12 13.23
C ALA A 31 25.05 20.48 13.00
N ILE A 32 24.24 19.46 12.75
CA ILE A 32 22.78 19.58 12.57
C ILE A 32 22.13 19.23 13.91
N SER A 33 21.22 20.08 14.38
CA SER A 33 20.48 19.87 15.61
C SER A 33 19.43 18.76 15.49
N ALA A 34 19.02 18.19 16.61
CA ALA A 34 17.98 17.15 16.63
C ALA A 34 16.65 17.65 16.03
N ASP A 35 16.30 18.92 16.23
CA ASP A 35 15.11 19.53 15.63
C ASP A 35 15.20 19.62 14.10
N GLU A 36 16.37 19.94 13.54
CA GLU A 36 16.60 19.96 12.09
C GLU A 36 16.56 18.55 11.49
N ILE A 37 17.11 17.54 12.18
CA ILE A 37 16.95 16.13 11.79
C ILE A 37 15.47 15.74 11.82
N GLY A 38 14.73 16.17 12.84
CA GLY A 38 13.28 15.98 12.93
C GLY A 38 12.54 16.60 11.74
N PHE A 39 12.93 17.80 11.33
CA PHE A 39 12.35 18.45 10.16
C PHE A 39 12.67 17.71 8.85
N LEU A 40 13.92 17.28 8.64
CA LEU A 40 14.32 16.47 7.48
C LEU A 40 13.58 15.12 7.45
N THR A 41 13.36 14.51 8.62
CA THR A 41 12.57 13.27 8.75
C THR A 41 11.19 13.44 8.13
N LEU A 42 10.51 14.58 8.36
CA LEU A 42 9.20 14.84 7.78
C LEU A 42 9.22 14.92 6.24
N TYR A 43 10.31 15.41 5.64
CA TYR A 43 10.46 15.39 4.19
C TYR A 43 10.56 13.97 3.65
N PHE A 44 11.31 13.09 4.31
CA PHE A 44 11.43 11.69 3.91
C PHE A 44 10.14 10.91 4.17
N VAL A 45 9.44 11.16 5.28
CA VAL A 45 8.10 10.62 5.53
C VAL A 45 7.17 11.03 4.39
N ARG A 46 7.07 12.34 4.09
CA ARG A 46 6.25 12.84 2.98
C ARG A 46 6.63 12.21 1.65
N PHE A 47 7.93 12.10 1.36
CA PHE A 47 8.40 11.46 0.13
C PHE A 47 7.97 9.99 0.06
N LYS A 48 8.11 9.24 1.15
CA LYS A 48 7.67 7.84 1.23
C LYS A 48 6.16 7.71 1.03
N GLU A 49 5.36 8.59 1.61
CA GLU A 49 3.91 8.62 1.42
C GLU A 49 3.52 8.92 -0.03
N LEU A 50 4.24 9.82 -0.71
CA LEU A 50 3.97 10.18 -2.10
C LEU A 50 4.48 9.16 -3.12
N ASN A 51 5.47 8.36 -2.74
CA ASN A 51 6.16 7.41 -3.63
C ASN A 51 5.99 5.95 -3.17
N GLN A 52 4.87 5.64 -2.52
CA GLN A 52 4.54 4.25 -2.20
C GLN A 52 4.52 3.43 -3.50
N THR A 53 5.31 2.36 -3.56
CA THR A 53 5.24 1.42 -4.67
C THR A 53 3.83 0.83 -4.68
N PRO A 54 3.09 0.90 -5.79
CA PRO A 54 1.73 0.40 -5.83
C PRO A 54 1.68 -1.09 -5.46
N ILE A 55 0.69 -1.46 -4.66
CA ILE A 55 0.38 -2.87 -4.39
C ILE A 55 -0.31 -3.42 -5.63
N LYS A 56 0.31 -4.42 -6.25
CA LYS A 56 -0.30 -5.16 -7.34
C LYS A 56 -1.49 -5.96 -6.83
N ALA A 57 -2.64 -5.66 -7.40
CA ALA A 57 -3.91 -6.26 -7.01
C ALA A 57 -4.66 -6.81 -8.22
N ILE A 58 -5.45 -7.84 -7.99
CA ILE A 58 -6.38 -8.40 -8.97
C ILE A 58 -7.80 -8.21 -8.45
N ILE A 59 -8.71 -7.87 -9.34
CA ILE A 59 -10.14 -7.82 -9.05
C ILE A 59 -10.80 -9.07 -9.63
N MET A 60 -11.58 -9.75 -8.80
CA MET A 60 -12.36 -10.91 -9.18
C MET A 60 -13.84 -10.61 -9.07
N CYS A 61 -14.57 -10.85 -10.15
CA CYS A 61 -15.97 -10.49 -10.19
C CYS A 61 -16.77 -11.54 -10.97
N SER A 62 -17.90 -11.98 -10.42
CA SER A 62 -18.84 -12.85 -11.15
C SER A 62 -19.90 -12.09 -11.93
N SER A 63 -20.05 -10.79 -11.65
CA SER A 63 -21.01 -9.93 -12.35
C SER A 63 -20.46 -9.51 -13.71
N GLY A 64 -21.35 -9.38 -14.70
CA GLY A 64 -20.99 -9.09 -16.08
C GLY A 64 -20.11 -7.84 -16.26
N ILE A 65 -19.53 -7.73 -17.46
CA ILE A 65 -18.46 -6.79 -17.86
C ILE A 65 -18.67 -5.35 -17.32
N GLY A 66 -19.91 -4.84 -17.32
CA GLY A 66 -20.19 -3.48 -16.86
C GLY A 66 -20.04 -3.24 -15.35
N ILE A 67 -20.38 -4.23 -14.51
CA ILE A 67 -20.30 -4.08 -13.05
C ILE A 67 -18.87 -4.32 -12.56
N SER A 68 -18.15 -5.24 -13.20
CA SER A 68 -16.72 -5.46 -12.93
C SER A 68 -15.89 -4.21 -13.26
N GLU A 69 -16.21 -3.52 -14.37
CA GLU A 69 -15.54 -2.26 -14.73
C GLU A 69 -15.89 -1.13 -13.75
N LEU A 70 -17.15 -1.04 -13.31
CA LEU A 70 -17.54 -0.07 -12.29
C LEU A 70 -16.79 -0.28 -10.98
N LEU A 71 -16.67 -1.52 -10.51
CA LEU A 71 -15.90 -1.85 -9.31
C LEU A 71 -14.43 -1.44 -9.46
N LYS A 72 -13.82 -1.76 -10.61
CA LYS A 72 -12.45 -1.35 -10.94
C LYS A 72 -12.29 0.17 -10.87
N LEU A 73 -13.13 0.93 -11.58
CA LEU A 73 -13.06 2.39 -11.59
C LEU A 73 -13.21 3.00 -10.19
N LYS A 74 -14.11 2.45 -9.37
CA LYS A 74 -14.28 2.91 -7.98
C LYS A 74 -13.04 2.66 -7.12
N ILE A 75 -12.42 1.48 -7.28
CA ILE A 75 -11.19 1.12 -6.56
C ILE A 75 -10.02 2.01 -7.01
N GLU A 76 -9.82 2.20 -8.30
CA GLU A 76 -8.74 3.04 -8.84
C GLU A 76 -8.90 4.52 -8.44
N ALA A 77 -10.14 5.02 -8.38
CA ALA A 77 -10.42 6.38 -7.95
C ALA A 77 -10.12 6.61 -6.46
N GLU A 78 -10.38 5.60 -5.62
CA GLU A 78 -10.23 5.67 -4.17
C GLU A 78 -8.81 5.33 -3.70
N PHE A 79 -8.15 4.36 -4.35
CA PHE A 79 -6.89 3.77 -3.90
C PHE A 79 -5.78 3.95 -4.93
N ARG A 80 -5.13 5.12 -4.89
CA ARG A 80 -4.02 5.44 -5.81
C ARG A 80 -2.76 4.59 -5.61
N ASN A 81 -2.66 3.90 -4.48
CA ASN A 81 -1.56 3.00 -4.16
C ASN A 81 -1.84 1.54 -4.53
N LEU A 82 -2.93 1.27 -5.27
CA LEU A 82 -3.17 -0.01 -5.93
C LEU A 82 -2.83 0.08 -7.41
N ASP A 83 -2.19 -0.97 -7.92
CA ASP A 83 -2.01 -1.20 -9.35
C ASP A 83 -2.86 -2.41 -9.74
N ILE A 84 -3.98 -2.16 -10.43
CA ILE A 84 -4.93 -3.21 -10.81
C ILE A 84 -4.42 -3.90 -12.07
N ILE A 85 -3.81 -5.06 -11.89
CA ILE A 85 -3.17 -5.82 -12.97
C ILE A 85 -4.21 -6.38 -13.94
N GLU A 86 -5.28 -6.96 -13.38
CA GLU A 86 -6.32 -7.59 -14.19
C GLU A 86 -7.65 -7.65 -13.44
N VAL A 87 -8.73 -7.69 -14.21
CA VAL A 87 -10.08 -8.00 -13.74
C VAL A 87 -10.50 -9.33 -14.33
N VAL A 88 -10.77 -10.33 -13.48
CA VAL A 88 -11.00 -11.70 -13.92
C VAL A 88 -12.29 -12.30 -13.37
N SER A 89 -12.80 -13.28 -14.11
CA SER A 89 -13.87 -14.15 -13.67
C SER A 89 -13.39 -15.10 -12.57
N SER A 90 -14.27 -15.43 -11.62
CA SER A 90 -13.97 -16.35 -10.53
C SER A 90 -13.57 -17.75 -10.96
N HIS A 91 -13.92 -18.17 -12.18
CA HIS A 91 -13.53 -19.48 -12.70
C HIS A 91 -12.04 -19.59 -13.05
N ASN A 92 -11.34 -18.46 -13.24
CA ASN A 92 -9.94 -18.43 -13.68
C ASN A 92 -8.97 -17.98 -12.56
N ALA A 93 -9.46 -17.88 -11.33
CA ALA A 93 -8.73 -17.35 -10.18
C ALA A 93 -7.32 -17.93 -10.00
N ASP A 94 -7.25 -19.24 -9.84
CA ASP A 94 -6.01 -19.93 -9.50
C ASP A 94 -4.97 -19.81 -10.61
N THR A 95 -5.40 -19.91 -11.87
CA THR A 95 -4.53 -19.78 -13.04
C THR A 95 -3.95 -18.37 -13.16
N VAL A 96 -4.77 -17.34 -12.95
CA VAL A 96 -4.34 -15.94 -13.06
C VAL A 96 -3.37 -15.61 -11.93
N LEU A 97 -3.67 -16.03 -10.70
CA LEU A 97 -2.78 -15.84 -9.56
C LEU A 97 -1.43 -16.55 -9.74
N ALA A 98 -1.42 -17.73 -10.36
CA ALA A 98 -0.18 -18.42 -10.70
C ALA A 98 0.66 -17.67 -11.74
N ASN A 99 0.02 -16.95 -12.67
CA ASN A 99 0.70 -16.13 -13.68
C ASN A 99 1.24 -14.81 -13.13
N HIS A 100 0.76 -14.36 -11.97
CA HIS A 100 1.13 -13.10 -11.34
C HIS A 100 1.63 -13.30 -9.90
N PRO A 101 2.83 -13.88 -9.73
CA PRO A 101 3.38 -14.21 -8.40
C PRO A 101 3.72 -12.99 -7.55
N ASP A 102 3.75 -11.80 -8.15
CA ASP A 102 4.02 -10.51 -7.52
C ASP A 102 2.75 -9.79 -7.04
N VAL A 103 1.56 -10.32 -7.36
CA VAL A 103 0.28 -9.83 -6.83
C VAL A 103 0.17 -10.18 -5.36
N LYS A 104 -0.17 -9.17 -4.54
CA LYS A 104 -0.25 -9.32 -3.08
C LYS A 104 -1.67 -9.22 -2.53
N LEU A 105 -2.61 -8.73 -3.36
CA LEU A 105 -3.99 -8.46 -2.95
C LEU A 105 -4.99 -8.98 -3.98
N LEU A 106 -5.98 -9.73 -3.52
CA LEU A 106 -7.15 -10.14 -4.28
C LEU A 106 -8.39 -9.43 -3.73
N ILE A 107 -9.08 -8.68 -4.57
CA ILE A 107 -10.36 -8.04 -4.24
C ILE A 107 -11.45 -8.80 -4.98
N THR A 108 -12.37 -9.45 -4.27
CA THR A 108 -13.37 -10.33 -4.89
C THR A 108 -14.79 -9.92 -4.54
N SER A 109 -15.71 -9.96 -5.50
CA SER A 109 -17.15 -9.83 -5.23
C SER A 109 -17.87 -11.15 -4.98
N VAL A 110 -17.12 -12.26 -5.03
CA VAL A 110 -17.64 -13.60 -4.77
C VAL A 110 -16.81 -14.37 -3.77
N LYS A 111 -17.50 -15.24 -3.03
CA LYS A 111 -16.84 -16.19 -2.14
C LYS A 111 -16.06 -17.20 -2.96
N LEU A 112 -14.77 -17.30 -2.68
CA LEU A 112 -13.90 -18.32 -3.25
C LEU A 112 -14.16 -19.64 -2.54
N SER A 113 -14.17 -20.74 -3.31
CA SER A 113 -14.34 -22.10 -2.79
C SER A 113 -13.09 -22.64 -2.11
N SER A 114 -11.91 -22.11 -2.47
CA SER A 114 -10.60 -22.49 -1.96
C SER A 114 -9.96 -21.34 -1.19
N SER A 115 -9.15 -21.67 -0.18
CA SER A 115 -8.29 -20.70 0.50
C SER A 115 -7.16 -20.30 -0.43
N VAL A 116 -7.06 -19.01 -0.74
CA VAL A 116 -5.95 -18.44 -1.51
C VAL A 116 -4.84 -17.98 -0.56
N ALA A 117 -3.58 -18.21 -0.94
CA ALA A 117 -2.41 -17.87 -0.11
C ALA A 117 -2.14 -16.36 0.02
N ILE A 118 -2.73 -15.54 -0.85
CA ILE A 118 -2.57 -14.08 -0.82
C ILE A 118 -3.71 -13.39 -0.07
N LYS A 119 -3.45 -12.16 0.39
CA LYS A 119 -4.45 -11.37 1.13
C LYS A 119 -5.68 -11.18 0.26
N THR A 120 -6.84 -11.61 0.75
CA THR A 120 -8.10 -11.56 0.01
C THR A 120 -9.13 -10.73 0.76
N VAL A 121 -9.82 -9.85 0.05
CA VAL A 121 -10.90 -9.00 0.57
C VAL A 121 -12.17 -9.27 -0.22
N LEU A 122 -13.20 -9.75 0.46
CA LEU A 122 -14.54 -9.90 -0.10
C LEU A 122 -15.28 -8.56 -0.03
N VAL A 123 -15.80 -8.09 -1.15
CA VAL A 123 -16.51 -6.82 -1.27
C VAL A 123 -17.85 -7.00 -1.98
N SER A 124 -18.73 -6.02 -1.86
CA SER A 124 -19.89 -5.94 -2.75
C SER A 124 -19.48 -5.48 -4.16
N ALA A 125 -20.26 -5.87 -5.17
CA ALA A 125 -20.02 -5.47 -6.56
C ALA A 125 -20.12 -3.95 -6.79
N LEU A 126 -20.77 -3.21 -5.88
CA LEU A 126 -20.90 -1.75 -5.94
C LEU A 126 -19.95 -1.00 -5.02
N MET A 127 -19.09 -1.68 -4.26
CA MET A 127 -18.19 -1.09 -3.26
C MET A 127 -18.90 -0.15 -2.28
N THR A 128 -19.27 -0.70 -1.13
CA THR A 128 -19.82 0.05 0.01
C THR A 128 -18.72 0.76 0.80
N SER A 129 -19.10 1.64 1.72
CA SER A 129 -18.16 2.28 2.65
C SER A 129 -17.44 1.27 3.57
N GLU A 130 -18.09 0.15 3.89
CA GLU A 130 -17.47 -0.93 4.67
C GLU A 130 -16.43 -1.67 3.83
N ASP A 131 -16.74 -1.95 2.56
CA ASP A 131 -15.79 -2.55 1.62
C ASP A 131 -14.53 -1.69 1.49
N LYS A 132 -14.70 -0.36 1.40
CA LYS A 132 -13.59 0.60 1.36
C LYS A 132 -12.69 0.44 2.59
N LYS A 133 -13.27 0.44 3.80
CA LYS A 133 -12.51 0.30 5.05
C LYS A 133 -11.76 -1.04 5.13
N ASN A 134 -12.35 -2.11 4.63
CA ASN A 134 -11.72 -3.43 4.58
C ASN A 134 -10.52 -3.46 3.61
N ILE A 135 -10.65 -2.81 2.45
CA ILE A 135 -9.54 -2.63 1.50
C ILE A 135 -8.43 -1.77 2.13
N GLU A 136 -8.75 -0.65 2.77
CA GLU A 136 -7.77 0.22 3.46
C GLU A 136 -6.98 -0.55 4.51
N THR A 137 -7.66 -1.37 5.30
CA THR A 137 -7.03 -2.20 6.34
C THR A 137 -6.06 -3.20 5.71
N ALA A 138 -6.49 -3.90 4.65
CA ALA A 138 -5.64 -4.85 3.94
C ALA A 138 -4.41 -4.19 3.30
N ILE A 139 -4.56 -3.00 2.72
CA ILE A 139 -3.47 -2.19 2.19
C ILE A 139 -2.48 -1.83 3.31
N GLY A 140 -2.98 -1.34 4.45
CA GLY A 140 -2.14 -0.98 5.60
C GLY A 140 -1.30 -2.16 6.08
N GLU A 141 -1.91 -3.34 6.22
CA GLU A 141 -1.18 -4.56 6.59
C GLU A 141 -0.11 -4.94 5.56
N LEU A 142 -0.36 -4.77 4.26
CA LEU A 142 0.61 -5.10 3.21
C LEU A 142 1.78 -4.11 3.11
N VAL A 143 1.57 -2.84 3.51
CA VAL A 143 2.59 -1.78 3.49
C VAL A 143 3.43 -1.78 4.78
N TYR A 144 2.80 -2.03 5.93
CA TYR A 144 3.41 -1.88 7.25
C TYR A 144 3.65 -3.20 7.99
N GLY A 145 3.15 -4.33 7.48
CA GLY A 145 3.23 -5.64 8.13
C GLY A 145 4.52 -6.43 7.90
N ASN A 146 5.65 -5.76 7.59
CA ASN A 146 6.98 -6.37 7.49
C ASN A 146 7.92 -5.83 8.57
#